data_AF-A0A2A3JCL0-F1
#
_entry.id   AF-A0A2A3JCL0-F1
#
_cell.length_a   1.000
_cell.length_b   1.000
_cell.length_c   1.000
_cell.angle_alpha   90.00
_cell.angle_beta   90.00
_cell.angle_gamma   90.00
#
_symmetry.space_group_name_H-M   'P 1'
#
loop_
_entity.id
_entity.type
_entity.pdbx_description
1 polymer ?
#
loop_
_entity_poly.entity_id
_entity_poly.type
_entity_poly.pdbx_seq_one_letter_code
_entity_poly.pdbx_strand_id
1 'polypeptide(L)' 'MCGVRSDGHWHGTFLVSVRADTLRRLGLHPDQPTSAPADPMPPKWWGPWVR' A
#
# COMPACT_ATOMS: atom_id res chain seq x y z
N MET A 1 9.42 5.95 -6.54
CA MET A 1 10.72 5.87 -7.27
C MET A 1 10.40 5.35 -8.67
N CYS A 2 10.84 6.03 -9.72
CA CYS A 2 10.54 5.64 -11.11
C CYS A 2 11.82 5.60 -11.94
N GLY A 3 12.05 4.53 -12.70
CA GLY A 3 13.25 4.37 -13.53
C GLY A 3 13.36 2.99 -14.19
N VAL A 4 14.24 2.88 -15.19
CA VAL A 4 14.60 1.60 -15.81
C VAL A 4 15.50 0.81 -14.85
N ARG A 5 15.16 -0.46 -14.58
CA ARG A 5 15.95 -1.35 -13.73
C ARG A 5 16.84 -2.29 -14.55
N SER A 6 17.67 -3.08 -13.87
CA SER A 6 18.60 -4.03 -14.49
C SER A 6 17.93 -5.11 -15.34
N ASP A 7 16.62 -5.29 -15.23
CA ASP A 7 15.81 -6.15 -16.09
C ASP A 7 15.39 -5.49 -17.42
N GLY A 8 15.79 -4.23 -17.65
CA GLY A 8 15.47 -3.47 -18.85
C GLY A 8 14.06 -2.87 -18.86
N HIS A 9 13.25 -3.10 -17.82
CA HIS A 9 11.90 -2.57 -17.74
C HIS A 9 11.84 -1.28 -16.93
N TRP A 10 10.82 -0.46 -17.19
CA TRP A 10 10.47 0.67 -16.35
C TRP A 10 9.74 0.18 -15.10
N HIS A 11 10.27 0.53 -13.93
CA HIS A 11 9.63 0.28 -12.65
C HIS A 11 9.28 1.61 -12.00
N GLY A 12 8.09 1.69 -11.43
CA GLY A 12 7.56 2.87 -10.77
C GLY A 12 6.80 2.51 -9.50
N THR A 13 6.93 3.34 -8.47
CA THR A 13 6.05 3.28 -7.29
C THR A 13 5.47 4.66 -7.06
N PHE A 14 4.15 4.71 -6.90
CA PHE A 14 3.38 5.91 -6.57
C PHE A 14 2.65 5.69 -5.24
N LEU A 15 2.51 6.77 -4.48
CA LEU A 15 1.70 6.79 -3.25
C LEU A 15 0.34 7.38 -3.60
N VAL A 16 -0.73 6.73 -3.16
CA VAL A 16 -2.10 7.26 -3.28
C VAL A 16 -2.61 7.54 -1.88
N SER A 17 -3.04 8.78 -1.64
CA SER A 17 -3.67 9.18 -0.38
C SER A 17 -5.13 9.53 -0.63
N VAL A 18 -6.01 8.93 0.17
CA VAL A 18 -7.45 9.14 0.11
C VAL A 18 -7.98 9.45 1.51
N ARG A 19 -9.16 10.07 1.61
CA ARG A 19 -9.82 10.25 2.90
C ARG A 19 -10.27 8.89 3.44
N ALA A 20 -9.95 8.58 4.69
CA ALA A 20 -10.27 7.30 5.32
C ALA A 20 -11.77 6.94 5.20
N ASP A 21 -12.66 7.93 5.35
CA ASP A 21 -14.12 7.73 5.24
C ASP A 21 -14.56 7.16 3.88
N THR A 22 -13.84 7.46 2.79
CA THR A 22 -14.17 6.92 1.47
C THR A 22 -13.93 5.42 1.37
N LEU A 23 -13.06 4.88 2.23
CA LEU A 23 -12.71 3.46 2.28
C LEU A 23 -13.68 2.62 3.12
N ARG A 24 -14.55 3.25 3.93
CA ARG A 24 -15.46 2.57 4.86
C ARG A 24 -16.41 1.59 4.17
N ARG A 25 -16.95 1.96 3.00
CA ARG A 25 -17.86 1.10 2.23
C ARG A 25 -17.17 -0.13 1.64
N LEU A 26 -15.85 -0.08 1.50
CA LEU A 26 -15.03 -1.19 1.00
C LEU A 26 -14.49 -2.07 2.14
N GLY A 27 -14.79 -1.75 3.41
CA GLY A 27 -14.18 -2.46 4.55
C GLY A 27 -12.72 -2.09 4.80
N LEU A 28 -12.19 -1.06 4.14
CA LEU A 28 -10.77 -0.68 4.18
C LEU A 28 -10.51 0.53 5.09
N HIS A 29 -11.44 0.88 5.97
CA HIS A 29 -11.22 1.93 6.95
C HIS A 29 -10.34 1.40 8.11
N PRO A 30 -9.36 2.17 8.62
CA PRO A 30 -8.49 1.73 9.71
C PRO A 30 -9.19 1.11 10.94
N ASP A 31 -10.31 1.69 11.39
CA ASP A 31 -11.10 1.10 12.50
C ASP A 31 -11.93 -0.14 12.14
N GLN A 32 -11.95 -0.62 10.89
CA GLN A 32 -12.66 -1.83 10.49
C GLN A 32 -11.76 -3.07 10.60
N PRO A 33 -12.28 -4.19 11.13
CA PRO A 33 -11.49 -5.43 11.26
C PRO A 33 -10.93 -5.95 9.93
N THR A 34 -11.65 -5.72 8.83
CA THR A 34 -11.26 -6.10 7.47
C THR A 34 -10.12 -5.28 6.89
N SER A 35 -9.75 -4.16 7.53
CA SER A 35 -8.64 -3.30 7.11
C SER A 35 -7.29 -3.73 7.68
N ALA A 36 -7.24 -4.78 8.51
CA ALA A 36 -5.99 -5.30 9.02
C ALA A 36 -5.08 -5.76 7.86
N PRO A 37 -3.77 -5.49 7.92
CA PRO A 37 -2.82 -6.04 6.97
C PRO A 37 -2.96 -7.57 6.93
N ALA A 38 -2.99 -8.14 5.73
CA ALA A 38 -2.93 -9.59 5.58
C ALA A 38 -1.63 -10.14 6.18
N ASP A 39 -1.70 -11.33 6.78
CA ASP A 39 -0.53 -12.12 7.17
C ASP A 39 -0.13 -13.02 5.98
N PRO A 40 1.13 -12.98 5.50
CA PRO A 40 2.28 -12.22 6.01
C PRO A 40 2.21 -10.72 5.71
N MET A 41 2.72 -9.94 6.67
CA MET A 41 2.89 -8.49 6.51
C MET A 41 3.55 -8.16 5.17
N PRO A 42 3.14 -7.05 4.53
CA PRO A 42 3.69 -6.67 3.23
C PRO A 42 5.22 -6.55 3.27
N PRO A 43 5.90 -6.83 2.15
CA PRO A 43 7.36 -6.84 2.10
C PRO A 43 7.97 -5.51 2.55
N LYS A 44 9.13 -5.58 3.22
CA LYS A 44 9.85 -4.39 3.75
C LYS A 44 10.12 -3.29 2.70
N TRP A 45 10.19 -3.63 1.41
CA TRP A 45 10.40 -2.65 0.34
C TRP A 45 9.19 -1.73 0.09
N TRP A 46 8.03 -2.00 0.70
CA TRP A 46 6.86 -1.09 0.69
C TRP A 46 7.06 0.16 1.56
N GLY A 47 8.05 0.18 2.47
CA GLY A 47 8.35 1.31 3.34
C GLY A 47 7.66 1.26 4.72
N PRO A 48 7.89 2.26 5.60
CA PRO A 48 7.57 2.20 7.03
C PRO A 48 6.08 2.39 7.39
N TRP A 49 5.16 2.22 6.45
CA TRP A 49 3.74 2.53 6.60
C TRP A 49 2.95 1.52 7.46
N VAL A 50 3.63 0.57 8.11
CA VAL A 50 3.03 -0.49 8.94
C VAL A 50 3.19 -0.20 10.44
N ARG A 51 3.03 1.07 10.85
CA ARG A 51 3.09 1.47 12.25
C ARG A 51 1.75 2.02 12.72
#